data_AF-A0A2V5NF02-F1
#
_entry.id   AF-A0A2V5NF02-F1
#
_cell.length_a   1.000
_cell.length_b   1.000
_cell.length_c   1.000
_cell.angle_alpha   90.00
_cell.angle_beta   90.00
_cell.angle_gamma   90.00
#
_symmetry.space_group_name_H-M   'P 1'
#
loop_
_entity.id
_entity.type
_entity.pdbx_description
1 polymer ?
#
loop_
_entity_poly.entity_id
_entity_poly.type
_entity_poly.pdbx_seq_one_letter_code
_entity_poly.pdbx_strand_id
1 'polypeptide(L)'
;MTRFMLAFLADGTLEGATVLKPETVRAMEARQFELYLALHALGLILMDYSVLGQRIVGHHAGDTFYFHSDMILMPETRVGPFVSFNSAGSRFGGGRGGVIRAAMGLIVLTKAALRFLEESGVRWWGRVHAALLFLASIAFMSFAWYAHLLAHRSSSDFSRKWPPGRRAEAVA
;
A
#
# COMPACT_ATOMS: atom_id res chain seq x y z
N MET A 1 -7.41 12.05 7.87
CA MET A 1 -6.95 10.66 8.02
C MET A 1 -5.61 10.55 8.73
N THR A 2 -4.58 11.34 8.39
CA THR A 2 -3.26 11.26 9.04
C THR A 2 -3.28 11.39 10.57
N ARG A 3 -4.03 12.34 11.14
CA ARG A 3 -4.18 12.47 12.61
C ARG A 3 -4.82 11.24 13.26
N PHE A 4 -5.80 10.65 12.59
CA PHE A 4 -6.44 9.42 13.03
C PHE A 4 -5.45 8.25 13.03
N MET A 5 -4.66 8.11 11.95
CA MET A 5 -3.59 7.11 11.87
C MET A 5 -2.57 7.27 12.98
N LEU A 6 -2.10 8.50 13.23
CA LEU A 6 -1.15 8.79 14.31
C LEU A 6 -1.72 8.42 15.68
N ALA A 7 -3.00 8.70 15.92
CA ALA A 7 -3.66 8.30 17.15
C ALA A 7 -3.65 6.78 17.32
N PHE A 8 -3.97 6.00 16.28
CA PHE A 8 -3.94 4.53 16.36
C PHE A 8 -2.52 3.97 16.50
N LEU A 9 -1.53 4.54 15.81
CA LEU A 9 -0.12 4.12 15.92
C LEU A 9 0.51 4.46 17.27
N ALA A 10 -0.10 5.38 18.03
CA ALA A 10 0.33 5.79 19.38
C ALA A 10 -0.68 5.36 20.45
N ASP A 11 -1.31 4.19 20.27
CA ASP A 11 -2.19 3.54 21.26
C ASP A 11 -3.36 4.41 21.75
N GLY A 12 -3.87 5.29 20.87
CA GLY A 12 -4.99 6.17 21.12
C GLY A 12 -4.60 7.57 21.60
N THR A 13 -3.30 7.89 21.65
CA THR A 13 -2.81 9.22 22.01
C THR A 13 -2.45 10.05 20.78
N LEU A 14 -2.81 11.32 20.78
CA LEU A 14 -2.47 12.28 19.73
C LEU A 14 -1.97 13.56 20.39
N GLU A 15 -0.74 13.97 20.07
CA GLU A 15 -0.16 15.24 20.56
C GLU A 15 -0.18 15.35 22.10
N GLY A 16 -0.01 14.22 22.80
CA GLY A 16 -0.02 14.15 24.26
C GLY A 16 -1.42 14.06 24.90
N ALA A 17 -2.50 14.14 24.10
CA ALA A 17 -3.86 13.93 24.57
C ALA A 17 -4.34 12.52 24.24
N THR A 18 -4.86 11.81 25.25
CA THR A 18 -5.47 10.48 25.07
C THR A 18 -6.89 10.63 24.50
N VAL A 19 -7.03 10.35 23.21
CA VAL A 19 -8.33 10.39 22.49
C VAL A 19 -9.07 9.06 22.67
N LEU A 20 -8.33 7.96 22.66
CA LEU A 20 -8.82 6.60 22.90
C LEU A 20 -7.96 5.94 23.96
N LYS A 21 -8.58 5.13 24.82
CA LYS A 21 -7.82 4.30 25.77
C LYS A 21 -7.04 3.22 25.00
N PRO A 22 -5.81 2.87 25.41
CA PRO A 22 -5.05 1.80 24.77
C PRO A 22 -5.79 0.45 24.72
N GLU A 23 -6.62 0.16 25.72
CA GLU A 23 -7.46 -1.04 25.75
C GLU A 23 -8.53 -1.01 24.65
N THR A 24 -9.08 0.17 24.37
CA THR A 24 -10.06 0.36 23.30
C THR A 24 -9.43 0.17 21.93
N VAL A 25 -8.23 0.74 21.70
CA VAL A 25 -7.51 0.54 20.43
C VAL A 25 -7.21 -0.94 20.22
N ARG A 26 -6.73 -1.63 21.25
CA ARG A 26 -6.48 -3.08 21.19
C ARG A 26 -7.75 -3.88 20.93
N ALA A 27 -8.87 -3.52 21.55
CA ALA A 27 -10.15 -4.17 21.30
C ALA A 27 -10.64 -3.93 19.86
N MET A 28 -10.37 -2.75 19.29
CA MET A 28 -10.74 -2.43 17.91
C MET A 28 -9.93 -3.20 16.88
N GLU A 29 -8.64 -3.40 17.15
CA GLU A 29 -7.77 -4.19 16.28
C GLU A 29 -7.86 -5.71 16.54
N ALA A 30 -8.48 -6.13 17.64
CA ALA A 30 -8.65 -7.54 17.95
C ALA A 30 -9.62 -8.20 16.97
N ARG A 31 -9.28 -9.42 16.54
CA ARG A 31 -10.13 -10.24 15.68
C ARG A 31 -11.46 -10.50 16.38
N GLN A 32 -12.53 -9.91 15.86
CA GLN A 32 -13.90 -10.11 16.34
C GLN A 32 -14.62 -11.21 15.57
N PHE A 33 -14.36 -11.28 14.27
CA PHE A 33 -15.02 -12.22 13.38
C PHE A 33 -14.02 -12.79 12.37
N GLU A 34 -13.95 -14.11 12.33
CA GLU A 34 -13.10 -14.86 11.41
C GLU A 34 -13.96 -15.90 10.70
N LEU A 35 -14.20 -15.69 9.39
CA LEU A 35 -15.03 -16.60 8.61
C LEU A 35 -14.27 -17.90 8.26
N TYR A 36 -12.96 -17.79 8.03
CA TYR A 36 -12.08 -18.89 7.65
C TYR A 36 -10.62 -18.52 7.92
N LEU A 37 -9.78 -19.47 8.34
CA LEU A 37 -8.38 -19.24 8.76
C LEU A 37 -7.51 -18.59 7.65
N ALA A 38 -7.87 -18.78 6.38
CA ALA A 38 -7.14 -18.21 5.25
C ALA A 38 -7.67 -16.83 4.80
N LEU A 39 -8.72 -16.30 5.43
CA LEU A 39 -9.27 -14.99 5.14
C LEU A 39 -8.83 -13.98 6.20
N HIS A 40 -8.72 -12.71 5.79
CA HIS A 40 -8.44 -11.60 6.70
C HIS A 40 -9.54 -11.52 7.77
N ALA A 41 -9.14 -11.57 9.04
CA ALA A 41 -10.08 -11.46 10.15
C ALA A 41 -10.60 -10.02 10.26
N LEU A 42 -11.88 -9.88 10.60
CA LEU A 42 -12.50 -8.58 10.85
C LEU A 42 -12.36 -8.23 12.33
N GLY A 43 -11.78 -7.08 12.62
CA GLY A 43 -11.87 -6.40 13.92
C GLY A 43 -13.01 -5.37 13.93
N LEU A 44 -13.06 -4.51 14.96
CA LEU A 44 -14.00 -3.39 14.98
C LEU A 44 -13.39 -2.23 14.19
N ILE A 45 -14.02 -1.90 13.06
CA ILE A 45 -13.57 -0.86 12.11
C ILE A 45 -12.27 -1.23 11.37
N LEU A 46 -11.39 -2.08 11.90
CA LEU A 46 -10.14 -2.48 11.26
C LEU A 46 -10.17 -3.95 10.84
N MET A 47 -9.57 -4.27 9.69
CA MET A 47 -9.37 -5.64 9.20
C MET A 47 -7.91 -6.06 9.37
N ASP A 48 -7.70 -7.31 9.72
CA ASP A 48 -6.39 -7.92 9.91
C ASP A 48 -5.83 -8.45 8.59
N TYR A 49 -4.81 -7.78 8.08
CA TYR A 49 -4.04 -8.13 6.88
C TYR A 49 -2.67 -8.70 7.25
N SER A 50 -2.49 -9.25 8.45
CA SER A 50 -1.19 -9.76 8.89
C SER A 50 -0.68 -10.84 7.95
N VAL A 51 0.54 -10.65 7.45
CA VAL A 51 1.20 -11.54 6.49
C VAL A 51 2.60 -11.85 7.01
N LEU A 52 3.00 -13.13 6.94
CA LEU A 52 4.35 -13.60 7.30
C LEU A 52 4.80 -13.16 8.71
N GLY A 53 3.87 -13.14 9.68
CA GLY A 53 4.14 -12.74 11.06
C GLY A 53 4.26 -11.22 11.28
N GLN A 54 4.18 -10.40 10.23
CA GLN A 54 4.08 -8.95 10.37
C GLN A 54 2.63 -8.56 10.64
N ARG A 55 2.39 -7.89 11.77
CA ARG A 55 1.07 -7.36 12.07
C ARG A 55 0.72 -6.17 11.18
N ILE A 56 -0.36 -6.30 10.42
CA ILE A 56 -0.84 -5.28 9.48
C ILE A 56 -2.34 -5.15 9.68
N VAL A 57 -2.83 -3.97 10.03
CA VAL A 57 -4.26 -3.70 10.17
C VAL A 57 -4.64 -2.61 9.18
N GLY A 58 -5.79 -2.74 8.53
CA GLY A 58 -6.19 -1.82 7.48
C GLY A 58 -7.69 -1.64 7.40
N HIS A 59 -8.10 -0.57 6.75
CA HIS A 59 -9.50 -0.33 6.47
C HIS A 59 -9.67 0.35 5.11
N HIS A 60 -10.73 -0.02 4.42
CA HIS A 60 -11.24 0.72 3.28
C HIS A 60 -11.94 1.97 3.83
N ALA A 61 -11.18 3.06 3.99
CA ALA A 61 -11.62 4.30 4.63
C ALA A 61 -12.80 4.98 3.91
N GLY A 62 -13.01 4.68 2.62
CA GLY A 62 -14.21 5.09 1.89
C GLY A 62 -14.26 4.49 0.49
N ASP A 63 -15.38 3.89 0.13
CA ASP A 63 -15.59 3.32 -1.20
C ASP A 63 -16.92 3.84 -1.79
N THR A 64 -16.81 4.65 -2.83
CA THR A 64 -17.92 5.15 -3.65
C THR A 64 -17.56 4.92 -5.12
N PHE A 65 -18.53 5.00 -6.03
CA PHE A 65 -18.29 4.77 -7.46
C PHE A 65 -17.15 5.60 -8.09
N TYR A 66 -16.83 6.76 -7.51
CA TYR A 66 -15.82 7.68 -8.04
C TYR A 66 -14.72 8.04 -7.04
N PHE A 67 -14.89 7.72 -5.76
CA PHE A 67 -13.91 8.00 -4.73
C PHE A 67 -13.62 6.76 -3.91
N HIS A 68 -12.34 6.51 -3.76
CA HIS A 68 -11.81 5.29 -3.21
C HIS A 68 -10.63 5.64 -2.31
N SER A 69 -10.73 5.32 -1.03
CA SER A 69 -9.70 5.61 -0.04
C SER A 69 -9.40 4.37 0.77
N ASP A 70 -8.11 4.09 0.89
CA ASP A 70 -7.59 2.92 1.57
C ASP A 70 -6.52 3.36 2.57
N MET A 71 -6.57 2.75 3.73
CA MET A 71 -5.69 3.05 4.85
C MET A 71 -5.11 1.74 5.37
N ILE A 72 -3.80 1.70 5.54
CA ILE A 72 -3.11 0.59 6.19
C ILE A 72 -2.28 1.15 7.33
N LEU A 73 -2.21 0.40 8.42
CA LEU A 73 -1.44 0.67 9.61
C LEU A 73 -0.56 -0.54 9.90
N MET A 74 0.69 -0.27 10.23
CA MET A 74 1.68 -1.25 10.64
C MET A 74 2.15 -0.84 12.03
N PRO A 75 1.45 -1.27 13.10
CA PRO A 75 1.70 -0.78 14.46
C PRO A 75 3.14 -1.00 14.92
N GLU A 76 3.73 -2.16 14.59
CA GLU A 76 5.10 -2.52 14.97
C GLU A 76 6.15 -1.60 14.34
N THR A 77 5.91 -1.13 13.11
CA THR A 77 6.82 -0.23 12.43
C THR A 77 6.48 1.24 12.66
N ARG A 78 5.32 1.52 13.29
CA ARG A 78 4.74 2.86 13.45
C ARG A 78 4.56 3.59 12.12
N VAL A 79 4.17 2.86 11.07
CA VAL A 79 3.96 3.41 9.72
C VAL A 79 2.52 3.19 9.29
N GLY A 80 1.92 4.18 8.62
CA GLY A 80 0.56 4.09 8.11
C GLY A 80 0.39 4.80 6.76
N PRO A 81 0.52 4.10 5.61
CA PRO A 81 0.22 4.70 4.32
C PRO A 81 -1.30 4.88 4.15
N PHE A 82 -1.67 6.06 3.63
CA PHE A 82 -3.03 6.40 3.23
C PHE A 82 -3.00 6.81 1.76
N VAL A 83 -3.88 6.21 0.96
CA VAL A 83 -4.01 6.54 -0.45
C VAL A 83 -5.48 6.80 -0.78
N SER A 84 -5.73 7.89 -1.50
CA SER A 84 -7.06 8.27 -1.95
C SER A 84 -7.04 8.55 -3.45
N PHE A 85 -8.00 7.99 -4.16
CA PHE A 85 -8.18 8.12 -5.60
C PHE A 85 -9.58 8.69 -5.87
N ASN A 86 -9.66 9.64 -6.81
CA ASN A 86 -10.88 10.29 -7.26
C ASN A 86 -11.26 9.91 -8.71
N SER A 87 -10.86 8.73 -9.15
CA SER A 87 -11.21 8.18 -10.46
C SER A 87 -11.76 6.78 -10.30
N ALA A 88 -12.60 6.36 -11.24
CA ALA A 88 -13.16 5.01 -11.29
C ALA A 88 -12.10 3.89 -11.40
N GLY A 89 -10.82 4.27 -11.63
CA GLY A 89 -9.71 3.34 -11.79
C GLY A 89 -9.81 2.51 -13.08
N SER A 90 -8.84 1.63 -13.29
CA SER A 90 -8.96 0.57 -14.29
C SER A 90 -9.95 -0.48 -13.78
N ARG A 91 -10.84 -0.95 -14.66
CA ARG A 91 -11.77 -2.05 -14.34
C ARG A 91 -10.94 -3.25 -13.89
N PHE A 92 -11.34 -3.86 -12.77
CA PHE A 92 -10.68 -4.97 -12.06
C PHE A 92 -9.44 -4.60 -11.24
N GLY A 93 -9.64 -4.27 -9.97
CA GLY A 93 -8.76 -4.61 -8.82
C GLY A 93 -7.26 -4.27 -8.85
N GLY A 94 -6.72 -3.74 -9.94
CA GLY A 94 -5.29 -3.73 -10.22
C GLY A 94 -4.62 -2.40 -9.88
N GLY A 95 -5.33 -1.27 -10.00
CA GLY A 95 -4.75 0.04 -9.69
C GLY A 95 -4.55 0.26 -8.19
N ARG A 96 -5.61 0.05 -7.40
CA ARG A 96 -5.64 0.40 -5.96
C ARG A 96 -4.84 -0.57 -5.11
N GLY A 97 -5.19 -1.86 -5.17
CA GLY A 97 -4.50 -2.91 -4.45
C GLY A 97 -3.04 -3.06 -4.87
N GLY A 98 -2.74 -2.84 -6.16
CA GLY A 98 -1.38 -2.86 -6.68
C GLY A 98 -0.48 -1.79 -6.05
N VAL A 99 -0.94 -0.53 -6.00
CA VAL A 99 -0.16 0.58 -5.42
C VAL A 99 0.12 0.36 -3.94
N ILE A 100 -0.90 -0.04 -3.19
CA ILE A 100 -0.77 -0.24 -1.74
C ILE A 100 0.11 -1.44 -1.43
N ARG A 101 -0.06 -2.56 -2.15
CA ARG A 101 0.81 -3.73 -2.01
C ARG A 101 2.25 -3.43 -2.41
N ALA A 102 2.46 -2.64 -3.46
CA ALA A 102 3.80 -2.21 -3.87
C ALA A 102 4.46 -1.32 -2.80
N ALA A 103 3.71 -0.35 -2.25
CA ALA A 103 4.20 0.50 -1.17
C ALA A 103 4.54 -0.31 0.09
N MET A 104 3.68 -1.27 0.49
CA MET A 104 3.95 -2.19 1.59
C MET A 104 5.20 -3.04 1.34
N GLY A 105 5.32 -3.62 0.14
CA GLY A 105 6.48 -4.42 -0.26
C GLY A 105 7.77 -3.62 -0.14
N LEU A 106 7.78 -2.37 -0.60
CA LEU A 106 8.94 -1.47 -0.47
C LEU A 106 9.28 -1.17 1.00
N ILE A 107 8.28 -0.88 1.84
CA ILE A 107 8.48 -0.62 3.28
C ILE A 107 9.06 -1.85 3.99
N VAL A 108 8.50 -3.04 3.75
CA VAL A 108 8.96 -4.30 4.35
C VAL A 108 10.38 -4.63 3.89
N LEU A 109 10.67 -4.51 2.59
CA LEU A 109 12.02 -4.75 2.04
C LEU A 109 13.05 -3.77 2.60
N THR A 110 12.68 -2.49 2.73
CA THR A 110 13.58 -1.47 3.31
C THR A 110 13.89 -1.79 4.77
N LYS A 111 12.89 -2.17 5.57
CA LYS A 111 13.08 -2.60 6.97
C LYS A 111 13.94 -3.86 7.07
N ALA A 112 13.70 -4.86 6.22
CA ALA A 112 14.51 -6.08 6.18
C ALA A 112 15.97 -5.76 5.80
N ALA A 113 16.19 -4.86 4.83
CA ALA A 113 17.52 -4.41 4.44
C ALA A 113 18.22 -3.65 5.58
N LEU A 114 17.53 -2.75 6.27
CA LEU A 114 18.08 -2.03 7.43
C LEU A 114 18.45 -2.99 8.56
N ARG A 115 17.58 -3.95 8.90
CA ARG A 115 17.87 -4.98 9.91
C ARG A 115 19.10 -5.81 9.53
N PHE A 116 19.21 -6.20 8.27
CA PHE A 116 20.37 -6.93 7.76
C PHE A 116 21.68 -6.11 7.86
N LEU A 117 21.60 -4.79 7.65
CA LEU A 117 22.75 -3.89 7.81
C LEU A 117 23.15 -3.71 9.29
N GLU A 118 22.19 -3.80 10.21
CA GLU A 118 22.40 -3.72 11.66
C GLU A 118 22.87 -5.05 12.27
N GLU A 119 22.65 -6.19 11.60
CA GLU A 119 23.05 -7.51 12.11
C GLU A 119 24.58 -7.61 12.31
N SER A 120 24.95 -7.85 13.57
CA SER A 120 26.32 -7.87 14.07
C SER A 120 27.15 -9.07 13.58
N GLY A 121 26.52 -10.07 12.97
CA GLY A 121 27.18 -11.27 12.43
C GLY A 121 27.66 -11.15 10.97
N VAL A 122 27.25 -10.11 10.23
CA VAL A 122 27.61 -9.94 8.82
C VAL A 122 28.89 -9.12 8.71
N ARG A 123 29.94 -9.70 8.10
CA ARG A 123 31.20 -8.99 7.78
C ARG A 123 30.91 -7.70 7.02
N TRP A 124 31.69 -6.65 7.26
CA TRP A 124 31.53 -5.33 6.61
C TRP A 124 31.31 -5.40 5.09
N TRP A 125 32.04 -6.28 4.39
CA TRP A 125 31.87 -6.51 2.95
C TRP A 125 30.47 -7.02 2.57
N GLY A 126 29.85 -7.88 3.39
CA GLY A 126 28.49 -8.36 3.18
C GLY A 126 27.46 -7.24 3.29
N ARG A 127 27.67 -6.27 4.18
CA ARG A 127 26.82 -5.08 4.30
C ARG A 127 26.93 -4.18 3.06
N VAL A 128 28.17 -3.93 2.60
CA VAL A 128 28.43 -3.17 1.37
C VAL A 128 27.77 -3.85 0.16
N HIS A 129 27.93 -5.17 0.04
CA HIS A 129 27.36 -5.93 -1.06
C HIS A 129 25.82 -5.91 -1.06
N ALA A 130 25.18 -6.08 0.10
CA ALA A 130 23.73 -5.98 0.22
C ALA A 130 23.20 -4.58 -0.09
N ALA A 131 23.89 -3.52 0.37
CA ALA A 131 23.53 -2.14 0.03
C ALA A 131 23.60 -1.88 -1.48
N LEU A 132 24.63 -2.40 -2.17
CA LEU A 132 24.75 -2.29 -3.62
C LEU A 132 23.61 -3.02 -4.35
N LEU A 133 23.23 -4.23 -3.92
CA LEU A 133 22.12 -4.98 -4.51
C LEU A 133 20.77 -4.27 -4.30
N PHE A 134 20.57 -3.64 -3.14
CA PHE A 134 19.37 -2.86 -2.85
C PHE A 134 19.28 -1.62 -3.77
N LEU A 135 20.37 -0.86 -3.90
CA LEU A 135 20.43 0.29 -4.80
C LEU A 135 20.23 -0.10 -6.27
N ALA A 136 20.86 -1.20 -6.71
CA ALA A 136 20.68 -1.74 -8.05
C ALA A 136 19.22 -2.15 -8.32
N SER A 137 18.54 -2.73 -7.33
CA SER A 137 17.12 -3.12 -7.44
C SER A 137 16.20 -1.90 -7.57
N ILE A 138 16.44 -0.84 -6.79
CA ILE A 138 15.67 0.42 -6.89
C ILE A 138 15.87 1.06 -8.27
N ALA A 139 17.11 1.13 -8.75
CA ALA A 139 17.42 1.67 -10.07
C ALA A 139 16.74 0.86 -11.18
N PHE A 140 16.79 -0.47 -11.09
CA PHE A 140 16.15 -1.37 -12.05
C PHE A 140 14.62 -1.22 -12.06
N MET A 141 13.97 -1.21 -10.88
CA MET A 141 12.52 -0.98 -10.79
C MET A 141 12.13 0.38 -11.35
N SER A 142 12.91 1.43 -11.08
CA SER A 142 12.66 2.78 -11.60
C SER A 142 12.77 2.81 -13.13
N PHE A 143 13.80 2.17 -13.69
CA PHE A 143 13.97 2.04 -15.14
C PHE A 143 12.86 1.22 -15.79
N ALA A 144 12.51 0.06 -15.23
CA ALA A 144 11.42 -0.79 -15.73
C ALA A 144 10.08 -0.06 -15.68
N TRP A 145 9.81 0.69 -14.61
CA TRP A 145 8.61 1.52 -14.49
C TRP A 145 8.58 2.66 -15.51
N TYR A 146 9.71 3.34 -15.72
CA TYR A 146 9.86 4.38 -16.73
C TYR A 146 9.62 3.83 -18.15
N ALA A 147 10.20 2.68 -18.49
CA ALA A 147 9.99 2.00 -19.77
C ALA A 147 8.52 1.59 -19.97
N HIS A 148 7.87 1.08 -18.92
CA HIS A 148 6.45 0.75 -18.95
C HIS A 148 5.55 1.97 -19.19
N LEU A 149 5.84 3.11 -18.53
CA LEU A 149 5.12 4.36 -18.75
C LEU A 149 5.28 4.89 -20.18
N LEU A 150 6.47 4.75 -20.77
CA LEU A 150 6.71 5.13 -22.16
C LEU A 150 5.93 4.23 -23.14
N ALA A 151 5.81 2.94 -22.86
CA ALA A 151 5.02 2.02 -23.67
C ALA A 151 3.52 2.38 -23.67
N HIS A 152 2.98 2.88 -22.56
CA HIS A 152 1.59 3.33 -22.47
C HIS A 152 1.32 4.74 -23.04
N ARG A 153 2.36 5.58 -23.21
CA ARG A 153 2.19 6.87 -23.91
C ARG A 153 2.00 6.72 -25.43
N SER A 154 2.41 5.60 -26.04
CA SER A 154 2.28 5.43 -27.51
C SER A 154 0.89 4.98 -27.96
N SER A 155 0.03 4.50 -27.05
CA SER A 155 -1.34 4.08 -27.39
C SER A 155 -2.35 5.22 -27.54
N SER A 156 -2.00 6.45 -27.15
CA SER A 156 -2.83 7.64 -27.40
C SER A 156 -2.79 8.13 -28.86
N ASP A 157 -1.88 7.58 -29.68
CA ASP A 157 -1.79 7.88 -31.12
C ASP A 157 -2.74 7.02 -31.98
N PHE A 158 -3.58 6.18 -31.35
CA PHE A 158 -4.59 5.39 -32.06
C PHE A 158 -5.66 6.26 -32.76
N SER A 159 -5.78 7.53 -32.37
CA SER A 159 -6.71 8.48 -32.99
C SER A 159 -6.31 8.97 -34.39
N ARG A 160 -5.07 8.71 -34.84
CA ARG A 160 -4.59 9.09 -36.18
C ARG A 160 -4.81 8.04 -37.27
N LYS A 161 -5.26 6.83 -36.93
CA LYS A 161 -5.35 5.71 -37.89
C LYS A 161 -6.66 5.59 -38.67
N TRP A 162 -7.61 6.52 -38.52
CA TRP A 162 -8.92 6.42 -39.18
C TRP A 162 -9.17 7.55 -40.19
N PRO A 163 -9.51 7.24 -41.46
CA PRO A 163 -9.87 8.26 -42.44
C PRO A 163 -11.17 8.99 -42.04
N PRO A 164 -11.32 10.27 -42.41
CA PRO A 164 -12.44 11.10 -42.00
C PRO A 164 -13.71 10.65 -42.75
N GLY A 165 -14.56 9.85 -42.10
CA GLY A 165 -15.83 9.43 -42.72
C GLY A 165 -16.74 8.51 -41.91
N ARG A 166 -16.30 7.90 -40.80
CA ARG A 166 -17.17 7.01 -39.99
C ARG A 166 -17.25 7.43 -38.52
N ARG A 167 -17.65 8.68 -38.25
CA ARG A 167 -17.89 9.18 -36.87
C ARG A 167 -19.36 9.15 -36.43
N ALA A 168 -20.29 8.82 -37.30
CA ALA A 168 -21.71 8.79 -36.96
C ALA A 168 -22.28 7.42 -37.30
N GLU A 169 -22.21 6.47 -36.36
CA GLU A 169 -23.05 5.24 -36.39
C GLU A 169 -22.91 4.35 -35.14
N ALA A 170 -22.08 4.67 -34.15
CA ALA A 170 -21.91 3.83 -32.95
C ALA A 170 -22.55 4.41 -31.67
N VAL A 171 -23.70 5.09 -31.81
CA VAL A 171 -24.62 5.37 -30.69
C VAL A 171 -26.05 5.26 -31.23
N ALA A 172 -26.52 4.03 -31.36
CA ALA A 172 -27.93 3.66 -31.43
C ALA A 172 -28.10 2.35 -30.66
#